data_AF-A0AA45LBC2-F1
#
_entry.id   AF-A0AA45LBC2-F1
#
_cell.length_a   1.000
_cell.length_b   1.000
_cell.length_c   1.000
_cell.angle_alpha   90.00
_cell.angle_beta   90.00
_cell.angle_gamma   90.00
#
_symmetry.space_group_name_H-M   'P 1'
#
loop_
_entity.id
_entity.type
_entity.pdbx_description
1 polymer ?
#
loop_
_entity_poly.entity_id
_entity_poly.type
_entity_poly.pdbx_seq_one_letter_code
_entity_poly.pdbx_strand_id
1 'polypeptide(L)' 'MGSRHGAKRPPTLAEIKATWPPAVDVPTAATAFGMSRSKAYELVARDEFPAKVAKYGGRIMVITESLVRALSAED' A
#
# COMPACT_ATOMS: atom_id res chain seq x y z
N MET A 1 -21.34 2.50 -6.46
CA MET A 1 -20.68 2.90 -5.21
C MET A 1 -19.16 2.86 -5.42
N GLY A 2 -18.65 3.82 -6.21
CA GLY A 2 -17.22 3.92 -6.52
C GLY A 2 -16.77 5.29 -6.06
N SER A 3 -16.13 5.35 -4.89
CA SER A 3 -15.61 6.60 -4.35
C SER A 3 -14.61 7.18 -5.35
N ARG A 4 -15.05 8.26 -6.01
CA ARG A 4 -14.24 9.15 -6.82
C ARG A 4 -13.16 9.73 -5.90
N HIS A 5 -11.99 9.10 -5.86
CA HIS A 5 -10.83 9.74 -5.24
C HIS A 5 -10.33 10.79 -6.23
N GLY A 6 -10.92 11.99 -6.15
CA GLY A 6 -10.37 13.19 -6.77
C GLY A 6 -8.91 13.35 -6.34
N ALA A 7 -8.06 13.77 -7.28
CA ALA A 7 -6.60 13.87 -7.19
C ALA A 7 -6.06 13.95 -5.75
N LYS A 8 -5.90 12.79 -5.11
CA LYS A 8 -5.44 12.70 -3.73
C LYS A 8 -3.94 12.56 -3.83
N ARG A 9 -3.24 13.64 -3.48
CA ARG A 9 -1.78 13.62 -3.31
C ARG A 9 -1.38 12.37 -2.51
N PRO A 10 -0.23 11.73 -2.82
CA PRO A 10 0.27 10.62 -2.03
C PRO A 10 0.19 10.97 -0.53
N PRO A 11 -0.38 10.08 0.31
CA PRO A 11 -0.48 10.34 1.74
C PRO A 11 0.92 10.42 2.35
N THR A 12 1.08 11.28 3.36
CA THR A 12 2.34 11.37 4.10
C THR A 12 2.51 10.19 5.05
N LEU A 13 3.75 9.90 5.46
CA LEU A 13 4.05 8.82 6.42
C LEU A 13 3.26 8.99 7.73
N ALA A 14 3.11 10.23 8.21
CA ALA A 14 2.36 10.55 9.41
C ALA A 14 0.86 10.23 9.25
N GLU A 15 0.27 10.56 8.11
CA GLU A 15 -1.14 10.24 7.82
C GLU A 15 -1.37 8.74 7.73
N ILE A 16 -0.45 7.99 7.08
CA ILE A 16 -0.52 6.53 7.00
C ILE A 16 -0.53 5.93 8.41
N LYS A 17 0.44 6.30 9.25
CA LYS A 17 0.54 5.81 10.64
C LYS A 17 -0.71 6.13 11.47
N ALA A 18 -1.32 7.30 11.26
CA ALA A 18 -2.45 7.76 12.06
C ALA A 18 -3.82 7.22 11.60
N THR A 19 -3.99 6.98 10.30
CA THR A 19 -5.32 6.76 9.70
C THR A 19 -5.50 5.40 9.05
N TRP A 20 -4.43 4.70 8.68
CA TRP A 20 -4.56 3.44 7.96
C TRP A 20 -4.80 2.29 8.94
N PRO A 21 -5.64 1.31 8.55
CA PRO A 21 -5.77 0.07 9.30
C PRO A 21 -4.43 -0.71 9.31
N PRO A 22 -4.29 -1.74 10.16
CA PRO A 22 -3.07 -2.56 10.24
C PRO A 22 -2.65 -3.22 8.92
N ALA A 23 -3.62 -3.46 8.04
CA ALA A 23 -3.39 -3.92 6.68
C ALA A 23 -4.36 -3.24 5.71
N VAL A 24 -3.86 -2.84 4.55
CA VAL A 24 -4.62 -2.20 3.47
C VAL A 24 -4.59 -3.04 2.20
N ASP A 25 -5.47 -2.78 1.26
CA ASP A 25 -5.40 -3.40 -0.06
C ASP A 25 -4.20 -2.90 -0.89
N VAL A 26 -3.81 -3.68 -1.89
CA VAL A 26 -2.69 -3.36 -2.80
C VAL A 26 -2.86 -1.99 -3.51
N PRO A 27 -4.03 -1.64 -4.09
CA PRO A 27 -4.25 -0.30 -4.64
C PRO A 27 -4.02 0.82 -3.63
N THR A 28 -4.53 0.70 -2.41
CA THR A 28 -4.32 1.69 -1.35
C THR A 28 -2.83 1.84 -1.05
N ALA A 29 -2.11 0.74 -0.83
CA ALA A 29 -0.65 0.75 -0.64
C ALA A 29 0.10 1.40 -1.82
N ALA A 30 -0.32 1.14 -3.06
CA ALA A 30 0.31 1.71 -4.26
C ALA A 30 0.28 3.24 -4.26
N THR A 31 -0.78 3.86 -3.71
CA THR A 31 -0.88 5.33 -3.62
C THR A 31 0.20 5.95 -2.75
N ALA A 32 0.67 5.25 -1.71
CA ALA A 32 1.76 5.72 -0.85
C ALA A 32 3.11 5.70 -1.58
N PHE A 33 3.31 4.74 -2.49
CA PHE A 33 4.52 4.64 -3.31
C PHE A 33 4.44 5.45 -4.61
N GLY A 34 3.33 6.14 -4.89
CA GLY A 34 3.11 6.84 -6.16
C GLY A 34 3.04 5.91 -7.39
N MET A 35 2.72 4.62 -7.18
CA MET A 35 2.64 3.62 -8.25
C MET A 35 1.20 3.45 -8.75
N SER A 36 1.06 3.02 -10.00
CA SER A 36 -0.25 2.62 -10.54
C SER A 36 -0.71 1.28 -9.94
N ARG A 37 -2.03 1.08 -9.89
CA ARG A 37 -2.63 -0.19 -9.43
C ARG A 37 -2.06 -1.40 -10.17
N SER A 38 -1.95 -1.32 -11.50
CA SER A 38 -1.43 -2.41 -12.33
C SER A 38 0.02 -2.75 -11.98
N LYS A 39 0.87 -1.73 -11.78
CA LYS A 39 2.27 -1.94 -11.40
C LYS A 39 2.38 -2.59 -10.01
N ALA A 40 1.55 -2.16 -9.06
CA ALA A 40 1.54 -2.75 -7.74
C ALA A 40 1.17 -4.23 -7.77
N TYR A 41 0.13 -4.63 -8.52
CA TYR A 41 -0.22 -6.05 -8.66
C TYR A 41 0.84 -6.85 -9.41
N GLU A 42 1.51 -6.28 -10.41
CA GLU A 42 2.64 -6.93 -11.09
C GLU A 42 3.78 -7.24 -10.12
N LEU A 43 4.16 -6.27 -9.28
CA LEU A 43 5.20 -6.46 -8.25
C LEU A 43 4.78 -7.50 -7.21
N VAL A 44 3.52 -7.48 -6.77
CA VAL A 44 3.00 -8.51 -5.87
C VAL A 44 3.04 -9.91 -6.51
N ALA A 45 2.66 -10.03 -7.78
CA ALA A 45 2.66 -11.31 -8.49
C ALA A 45 4.08 -11.87 -8.66
N ARG A 46 5.08 -10.98 -8.72
CA ARG A 46 6.51 -11.31 -8.81
C ARG A 46 7.20 -11.43 -7.45
N ASP A 47 6.48 -11.25 -6.34
CA ASP A 47 7.03 -11.18 -4.98
C ASP A 47 8.08 -10.05 -4.77
N GLU A 48 8.03 -9.01 -5.62
CA GLU A 48 8.94 -7.86 -5.63
C GLU A 48 8.27 -6.59 -5.07
N PHE A 49 7.16 -6.73 -4.35
CA PHE A 49 6.51 -5.58 -3.73
C PHE A 49 7.36 -5.06 -2.57
N PRO A 50 7.62 -3.74 -2.44
CA PRO A 50 8.54 -3.18 -1.46
C PRO A 50 8.11 -3.33 0.01
N ALA A 51 6.91 -3.83 0.26
CA ALA A 51 6.37 -4.04 1.60
C ALA A 51 5.82 -5.46 1.73
N LYS A 52 5.70 -5.94 2.98
CA LYS A 52 5.18 -7.28 3.27
C LYS A 52 3.72 -7.43 2.82
N VAL A 53 3.47 -8.46 2.02
CA VAL A 53 2.15 -8.83 1.51
C VAL A 53 1.66 -10.10 2.19
N ALA A 54 0.39 -10.13 2.56
CA ALA A 54 -0.28 -11.29 3.15
C ALA A 54 -1.58 -11.59 2.40
N LYS A 55 -1.90 -12.87 2.25
CA LYS A 55 -3.16 -13.34 1.65
C LYS A 55 -4.11 -13.78 2.76
N TYR A 56 -5.25 -13.12 2.88
CA TYR A 56 -6.31 -13.46 3.83
C TYR A 56 -7.57 -13.84 3.07
N GLY A 57 -7.95 -15.13 3.08
CA GLY A 57 -9.20 -15.60 2.48
C GLY A 57 -9.40 -15.21 1.00
N GLY A 58 -8.32 -15.19 0.22
CA GLY A 58 -8.33 -14.80 -1.20
C GLY A 58 -8.12 -13.31 -1.47
N ARG A 59 -8.08 -12.46 -0.44
CA ARG A 59 -7.70 -11.04 -0.56
C ARG A 59 -6.21 -10.84 -0.31
N ILE A 60 -5.57 -10.10 -1.19
CA ILE A 60 -4.19 -9.67 -1.03
C ILE A 60 -4.18 -8.36 -0.23
N MET A 61 -3.49 -8.37 0.89
CA MET A 61 -3.37 -7.25 1.81
C MET A 61 -1.89 -6.91 2.02
N VAL A 62 -1.58 -5.62 2.16
CA VAL A 62 -0.25 -5.10 2.46
C VAL A 62 -0.23 -4.67 3.92
N ILE A 63 0.79 -5.11 4.66
CA ILE A 63 0.94 -4.77 6.08
C ILE A 63 1.42 -3.34 6.21
N THR A 64 0.62 -2.49 6.87
CA THR A 64 0.89 -1.05 6.98
C THR A 64 2.19 -0.77 7.72
N GLU A 65 2.56 -1.56 8.73
CA GLU A 65 3.84 -1.41 9.42
C GLU A 65 5.02 -1.62 8.47
N SER A 66 5.02 -2.70 7.68
CA SER A 66 6.09 -2.98 6.72
C SER A 66 6.14 -1.95 5.61
N LEU A 67 4.99 -1.43 5.19
CA LEU A 67 4.90 -0.35 4.21
C LEU A 67 5.51 0.95 4.74
N VAL A 68 5.20 1.30 5.98
CA VAL A 68 5.78 2.46 6.65
C VAL A 68 7.29 2.32 6.79
N ARG A 69 7.79 1.13 7.14
CA ARG A 69 9.23 0.85 7.19
C ARG A 69 9.89 0.95 5.81
N ALA A 70 9.24 0.52 4.75
CA ALA A 70 9.78 0.65 3.39
C ALA A 70 9.83 2.11 2.89
N LEU A 71 8.96 2.98 3.42
CA LEU A 71 8.90 4.40 3.06
C LEU A 71 9.77 5.28 3.96
N SER A 72 9.99 4.89 5.22
CA SER A 72 10.97 5.49 6.10
C SER A 72 12.32 4.95 5.68
N ALA A 73 13.30 5.79 5.32
CA ALA A 73 14.63 5.34 4.89
C ALA A 73 15.48 4.76 6.05
N GLU A 74 14.88 3.93 6.89
CA GLU A 74 15.50 3.29 8.04
C GLU A 74 15.80 1.84 7.66
N ASP A 75 17.09 1.59 7.43
CA ASP A 75 17.72 0.27 7.27
C ASP A 75 17.73 -0.49 8.61
#